data_AF-A0A7X5QG83-F1
#
_entry.id   AF-A0A7X5QG83-F1
#
_cell.length_a   1.000
_cell.length_b   1.000
_cell.length_c   1.000
_cell.angle_alpha   90.00
_cell.angle_beta   90.00
_cell.angle_gamma   90.00
#
_symmetry.space_group_name_H-M   'P 1'
#
loop_
_entity.id
_entity.type
_entity.pdbx_description
1 polymer ?
#
loop_
_entity_poly.entity_id
_entity_poly.type
_entity_poly.pdbx_seq_one_letter_code
_entity_poly.pdbx_strand_id
1 'polypeptide(L)'
;MKAHFTDARFIFKNIKNKWGSDKYMGKIINKAFHNNKSGYVDDDFINYLAYQLTIGAYDKRIKNKAITGEWIVFQKYQGKNYYLTLGSHSEGGENIYKIVCMAYEQYFSFLKNAL
;
A
#
# COMPACT_ATOMS: atom_id res chain seq x y z
N MET A 1 4.65 -17.21 4.32
CA MET A 1 3.65 -16.11 4.43
C MET A 1 4.07 -14.94 3.54
N LYS A 2 3.15 -14.04 3.19
CA LYS A 2 3.47 -12.79 2.50
C LYS A 2 2.73 -11.60 3.11
N ALA A 3 3.35 -10.42 3.05
CA ALA A 3 2.75 -9.15 3.41
C ALA A 3 3.06 -8.10 2.34
N HIS A 4 2.36 -6.97 2.36
CA HIS A 4 2.76 -5.81 1.56
C HIS A 4 3.94 -5.10 2.23
N PHE A 5 5.06 -5.00 1.53
CA PHE A 5 6.12 -4.07 1.83
C PHE A 5 5.85 -2.76 1.10
N THR A 6 5.79 -1.66 1.85
CA THR A 6 5.51 -0.34 1.31
C THR A 6 6.65 0.62 1.68
N ASP A 7 6.99 1.50 0.76
CA ASP A 7 7.99 2.55 0.90
C ASP A 7 7.49 3.83 0.19
N ALA A 8 8.29 4.89 0.24
CA ALA A 8 7.94 6.21 -0.29
C ALA A 8 7.52 6.18 -1.78
N ARG A 9 8.07 5.28 -2.59
CA ARG A 9 7.76 5.17 -4.03
C ARG A 9 6.32 4.74 -4.27
N PHE A 10 5.69 4.07 -3.31
CA PHE A 10 4.31 3.63 -3.39
C PHE A 10 3.29 4.66 -2.89
N ILE A 11 3.72 5.81 -2.37
CA ILE A 11 2.82 6.86 -1.87
C ILE A 11 1.84 7.29 -2.97
N PHE A 12 2.35 7.66 -4.14
CA PHE A 12 1.49 8.10 -5.25
C PHE A 12 0.54 6.99 -5.73
N LYS A 13 1.03 5.74 -5.86
CA LYS A 13 0.19 4.58 -6.20
C LYS A 13 -0.97 4.42 -5.21
N ASN A 14 -0.69 4.56 -3.92
CA ASN A 14 -1.72 4.47 -2.88
C ASN A 14 -2.72 5.65 -2.96
N ILE A 15 -2.25 6.87 -3.15
CA ILE A 15 -3.12 8.03 -3.37
C ILE A 15 -4.03 7.81 -4.59
N LYS A 16 -3.46 7.44 -5.74
CA LYS A 16 -4.20 7.14 -6.97
C LYS A 16 -5.23 6.03 -6.77
N ASN A 17 -4.86 4.95 -6.07
CA ASN A 17 -5.79 3.87 -5.75
C ASN A 17 -6.95 4.34 -4.86
N LYS A 18 -6.73 5.36 -4.02
CA LYS A 18 -7.83 5.97 -3.25
C LYS A 18 -8.72 6.83 -4.15
N TRP A 19 -8.15 7.58 -5.08
CA TRP A 19 -8.92 8.37 -6.06
C TRP A 19 -9.83 7.50 -6.91
N GLY A 20 -9.32 6.36 -7.38
CA GLY A 20 -10.10 5.38 -8.13
C GLY A 20 -11.12 4.58 -7.31
N SER A 21 -11.20 4.78 -5.99
CA SER A 21 -12.23 4.13 -5.16
C SER A 21 -13.59 4.79 -5.32
N ASP A 22 -14.68 4.02 -5.22
CA ASP A 22 -16.09 4.40 -5.45
C ASP A 22 -16.43 5.86 -5.13
N LYS A 23 -16.27 6.69 -6.17
CA LYS A 23 -16.62 8.10 -6.21
C LYS A 23 -15.90 8.94 -5.15
N TYR A 24 -14.72 8.55 -4.68
CA TYR A 24 -14.01 9.27 -3.62
C TYR A 24 -13.78 10.74 -3.99
N MET A 25 -13.24 11.00 -5.19
CA MET A 25 -13.00 12.37 -5.65
C MET A 25 -14.30 13.17 -5.70
N GLY A 26 -15.36 12.63 -6.31
CA GLY A 26 -16.66 13.28 -6.37
C GLY A 26 -17.25 13.58 -4.99
N LYS A 27 -17.14 12.65 -4.03
CA LYS A 27 -17.57 12.87 -2.63
C LYS A 27 -16.81 14.00 -1.97
N ILE A 28 -15.49 14.09 -2.19
CA ILE A 28 -14.66 15.16 -1.64
C ILE A 28 -15.01 16.51 -2.28
N ILE A 29 -15.18 16.55 -3.59
CA ILE A 29 -15.58 17.77 -4.32
C ILE A 29 -16.96 18.25 -3.84
N ASN A 30 -17.95 17.37 -3.79
CA ASN A 30 -19.29 17.72 -3.31
C ASN A 30 -19.27 18.23 -1.86
N LYS A 31 -18.45 17.62 -1.01
CA LYS A 31 -18.28 18.07 0.38
C LYS A 31 -17.57 19.41 0.47
N ALA A 32 -16.61 19.70 -0.42
CA ALA A 32 -15.97 21.00 -0.50
C ALA A 32 -16.98 22.10 -0.83
N PHE A 33 -17.82 21.87 -1.85
CA PHE A 33 -18.90 22.80 -2.20
C PHE A 33 -19.92 22.97 -1.09
N HIS A 34 -20.31 21.88 -0.43
CA HIS A 34 -21.29 21.95 0.67
C HIS A 34 -20.77 22.70 1.90
N ASN A 35 -19.45 22.63 2.14
CA ASN A 35 -18.81 23.34 3.25
C ASN A 35 -18.45 24.80 2.91
N ASN A 36 -18.49 25.18 1.63
CA ASN A 36 -18.13 26.51 1.18
C ASN A 36 -19.25 27.50 1.50
N LYS A 37 -18.91 28.56 2.24
CA LYS A 37 -19.85 29.61 2.64
C LYS A 37 -19.73 30.88 1.81
N SER A 38 -18.62 31.07 1.10
CA SER A 38 -18.33 32.28 0.34
C SER A 38 -19.06 32.31 -1.00
N GLY A 39 -19.45 31.15 -1.55
CA GLY A 39 -20.04 31.03 -2.88
C GLY A 39 -19.03 31.04 -4.03
N TYR A 40 -17.72 31.09 -3.72
CA TYR A 40 -16.63 31.11 -4.69
C TYR A 40 -15.51 30.15 -4.28
N VAL A 41 -14.59 29.84 -5.20
CA VAL A 41 -13.40 29.04 -4.89
C VAL A 41 -12.43 29.90 -4.08
N ASP A 42 -12.50 29.79 -2.76
CA ASP A 42 -11.65 30.50 -1.80
C ASP A 42 -10.53 29.60 -1.25
N ASP A 43 -9.68 30.16 -0.40
CA ASP A 43 -8.55 29.46 0.19
C ASP A 43 -8.99 28.24 1.02
N ASP A 44 -10.10 28.34 1.76
CA ASP A 44 -10.63 27.23 2.54
C ASP A 44 -11.04 26.05 1.65
N PHE A 45 -11.70 26.34 0.52
CA PHE A 45 -12.07 25.35 -0.47
C PHE A 45 -10.83 24.68 -1.08
N ILE A 46 -9.84 25.47 -1.52
CA ILE A 46 -8.61 24.97 -2.13
C ILE A 46 -7.82 24.12 -1.12
N ASN A 47 -7.64 24.61 0.10
CA ASN A 47 -6.91 23.92 1.17
C ASN A 47 -7.56 22.59 1.52
N TYR A 48 -8.90 22.57 1.62
CA TYR A 48 -9.64 21.35 1.89
C TYR A 48 -9.44 20.31 0.76
N LEU A 49 -9.57 20.71 -0.50
CA LEU A 49 -9.36 19.79 -1.63
C LEU A 49 -7.91 19.29 -1.70
N ALA A 50 -6.93 20.19 -1.61
CA ALA A 50 -5.51 19.86 -1.65
C ALA A 50 -5.18 18.81 -0.58
N TYR A 51 -5.61 19.02 0.65
CA TYR A 51 -5.39 18.07 1.74
C TYR A 51 -6.12 16.73 1.48
N GLN A 52 -7.43 16.76 1.20
CA GLN A 52 -8.23 15.53 1.10
C GLN A 52 -7.85 14.64 -0.08
N LEU A 53 -7.34 15.24 -1.16
CA LEU A 53 -6.89 14.52 -2.35
C LEU A 53 -5.43 14.08 -2.24
N THR A 54 -4.61 14.64 -1.35
CA THR A 54 -3.23 14.19 -1.14
C THR A 54 -3.10 13.41 0.17
N ILE A 55 -2.70 14.06 1.26
CA ILE A 55 -2.43 13.49 2.58
C ILE A 55 -3.66 12.74 3.10
N GLY A 56 -4.85 13.37 3.04
CA GLY A 56 -6.09 12.76 3.49
C GLY A 56 -6.49 11.50 2.71
N ALA A 57 -6.12 11.40 1.43
CA ALA A 57 -6.37 10.20 0.63
C ALA A 57 -5.46 9.05 1.06
N TYR A 58 -4.18 9.35 1.29
CA TYR A 58 -3.19 8.39 1.77
C TYR A 58 -3.53 7.88 3.18
N ASP A 59 -3.81 8.80 4.12
CA ASP A 59 -4.18 8.49 5.50
C ASP A 59 -5.40 7.57 5.59
N LYS A 60 -6.42 7.80 4.76
CA LYS A 60 -7.59 6.92 4.72
C LYS A 60 -7.22 5.49 4.33
N ARG A 61 -6.24 5.28 3.45
CA ARG A 61 -5.76 3.92 3.14
C ARG A 61 -4.97 3.31 4.28
N ILE A 62 -4.15 4.10 4.99
CA ILE A 62 -3.44 3.65 6.19
C ILE A 62 -4.45 3.17 7.24
N LYS A 63 -5.42 4.02 7.59
CA LYS A 63 -6.44 3.73 8.61
C LYS A 63 -7.27 2.48 8.26
N ASN A 64 -7.52 2.26 6.97
CA ASN A 64 -8.27 1.09 6.50
C ASN A 64 -7.40 -0.17 6.30
N LYS A 65 -6.12 -0.14 6.71
CA LYS A 65 -5.16 -1.24 6.46
C LYS A 65 -5.11 -1.68 4.99
N ALA A 66 -5.30 -0.72 4.09
CA ALA A 66 -5.40 -0.95 2.64
C ALA A 66 -4.16 -0.44 1.90
N ILE A 67 -3.03 -0.23 2.58
CA ILE A 67 -1.80 0.18 1.92
C ILE A 67 -1.24 -0.98 1.10
N THR A 68 -0.86 -0.67 -0.13
CA THR A 68 -0.22 -1.60 -1.05
C THR A 68 1.22 -1.18 -1.33
N GLY A 69 1.97 -2.10 -1.92
CA GLY A 69 3.37 -1.98 -2.29
C GLY A 69 3.76 -3.27 -3.00
N GLU A 70 4.99 -3.75 -2.82
CA GLU A 70 5.38 -5.08 -3.30
C GLU A 70 5.19 -6.16 -2.23
N TRP A 71 5.41 -7.42 -2.57
CA TRP A 71 5.34 -8.50 -1.59
C TRP A 71 6.66 -8.66 -0.86
N ILE A 72 6.59 -8.80 0.46
CA ILE A 72 7.66 -9.36 1.26
C ILE A 72 7.25 -10.76 1.70
N VAL A 73 8.03 -11.76 1.29
CA VAL A 73 7.77 -13.16 1.60
C VAL A 73 8.67 -13.57 2.76
N PHE A 74 8.09 -14.19 3.77
CA PHE A 74 8.81 -14.61 4.96
C PHE A 74 8.20 -15.86 5.61
N GLN A 75 9.03 -16.57 6.38
CA GLN A 75 8.61 -17.68 7.24
C GLN A 75 8.88 -17.34 8.71
N LYS A 76 7.94 -17.67 9.59
CA LYS A 76 8.16 -17.58 11.04
C LYS A 76 8.78 -18.89 11.50
N TYR A 77 9.87 -18.81 12.25
CA TYR A 77 10.51 -19.96 12.86
C TYR A 77 11.18 -19.54 14.18
N GLN A 78 10.97 -20.31 15.25
CA GLN A 78 11.52 -20.03 16.59
C GLN A 78 11.31 -18.57 17.05
N GLY A 79 10.10 -18.02 16.83
CA GLY A 79 9.76 -16.65 17.22
C GLY A 79 10.36 -15.54 16.35
N LYS A 80 11.10 -15.86 15.29
CA LYS A 80 11.72 -14.89 14.37
C LYS A 80 11.09 -14.93 12.98
N ASN A 81 11.07 -13.79 12.28
CA ASN A 81 10.71 -13.71 10.87
C ASN A 81 11.97 -13.85 10.00
N TYR A 82 12.00 -14.84 9.12
CA TYR A 82 13.04 -15.04 8.13
C TYR A 82 12.54 -14.55 6.77
N TYR A 83 13.10 -13.46 6.29
CA TYR A 83 12.71 -12.80 5.05
C TYR A 83 13.39 -13.48 3.86
N LEU A 84 12.59 -14.04 2.96
CA LEU A 84 13.04 -14.91 1.89
C LEU A 84 13.26 -14.15 0.59
N THR A 85 12.35 -13.21 0.27
CA THR A 85 12.47 -12.36 -0.90
C THR A 85 11.54 -11.14 -0.82
N LEU A 86 11.90 -10.08 -1.57
CA LEU A 86 11.00 -9.04 -2.01
C LEU A 86 10.57 -9.39 -3.44
N GLY A 87 9.27 -9.65 -3.63
CA GLY A 87 8.70 -10.01 -4.93
C GLY A 87 7.84 -8.90 -5.50
N SER A 88 8.14 -8.46 -6.72
CA SER A 88 7.30 -7.50 -7.44
C SER A 88 6.04 -8.19 -7.98
N HIS A 89 4.91 -7.48 -7.97
CA HIS A 89 3.67 -7.95 -8.60
C HIS A 89 3.84 -8.27 -10.09
N SER A 90 4.80 -7.65 -10.76
CA SER A 90 5.09 -7.87 -12.18
C SER A 90 5.91 -9.14 -12.46
N GLU A 91 6.59 -9.70 -11.46
CA GLU A 91 7.46 -10.87 -11.64
C GLU A 91 6.67 -12.17 -11.84
N GLY A 92 5.42 -12.21 -11.38
CA GLY A 92 4.59 -13.41 -11.40
C GLY A 92 4.92 -14.38 -10.26
N GLY A 93 3.90 -15.12 -9.83
CA GLY A 93 4.00 -15.99 -8.65
C GLY A 93 5.06 -17.09 -8.76
N GLU A 94 5.24 -17.67 -9.95
CA GLU A 94 6.20 -18.75 -10.19
C GLU A 94 7.66 -18.28 -10.03
N ASN A 95 7.99 -17.08 -10.51
CA ASN A 95 9.34 -16.54 -10.38
C ASN A 95 9.65 -16.18 -8.92
N ILE A 96 8.68 -15.58 -8.21
CA ILE A 96 8.80 -15.33 -6.77
C ILE A 96 9.01 -16.65 -6.01
N TYR A 97 8.27 -17.70 -6.37
CA TYR A 97 8.42 -19.02 -5.74
C TYR A 97 9.80 -19.63 -5.99
N LYS A 98 10.35 -19.53 -7.21
CA LYS A 98 11.72 -19.99 -7.51
C LYS A 98 12.77 -19.30 -6.63
N ILE A 99 12.66 -17.98 -6.45
CA ILE A 99 13.56 -17.22 -5.57
C ILE A 99 13.40 -17.65 -4.10
N VAL A 100 12.18 -17.90 -3.65
CA VAL A 100 11.91 -18.45 -2.31
C VAL A 100 12.60 -19.80 -2.12
N CYS A 101 12.50 -20.71 -3.10
CA CYS A 101 13.20 -21.99 -3.05
C CYS A 101 14.71 -21.78 -2.95
N MET A 102 15.30 -20.93 -3.79
CA MET A 102 16.74 -20.60 -3.73
C MET A 102 17.15 -20.05 -2.35
N ALA A 103 16.33 -19.19 -1.74
CA ALA A 103 16.59 -18.65 -0.41
C ALA A 103 16.63 -19.77 0.66
N TYR A 104 15.74 -20.76 0.56
CA TYR A 104 15.81 -21.93 1.42
C TYR A 104 17.08 -22.75 1.18
N GLU A 105 17.53 -22.97 -0.04
CA GLU A 105 18.68 -23.84 -0.29
C GLU A 105 19.99 -23.19 0.14
N GLN A 106 20.13 -21.90 -0.13
CA GLN A 106 21.40 -21.18 0.04
C GLN A 106 21.58 -20.61 1.44
N TYR A 107 20.53 -20.07 2.05
CA TYR A 107 20.66 -19.27 3.28
C TYR A 107 19.88 -19.85 4.45
N PHE A 108 18.76 -20.52 4.18
CA PHE A 108 17.82 -20.93 5.22
C PHE A 108 17.41 -22.40 5.11
N SER A 109 18.38 -23.30 4.91
CA SER A 109 18.12 -24.74 4.71
C SER A 109 17.40 -25.38 5.89
N PHE A 110 17.67 -24.90 7.09
CA PHE A 110 16.99 -25.32 8.32
C PHE A 110 15.49 -25.03 8.34
N LEU A 111 14.98 -24.12 7.48
CA LEU A 111 13.55 -23.83 7.38
C LEU A 111 12.77 -24.84 6.52
N LYS A 112 13.44 -25.59 5.63
CA LYS A 112 12.79 -26.58 4.74
C LYS A 112 12.05 -27.68 5.51
N ASN A 113 12.57 -28.05 6.68
CA ASN A 113 12.04 -29.12 7.52
C ASN A 113 11.06 -28.61 8.60
N ALA A 114 10.72 -27.33 8.57
CA ALA A 114 9.94 -26.64 9.61
C ALA A 114 8.53 -26.23 9.13
N LEU A 115 8.00 -26.91 8.11
CA LEU A 115 6.64 -26.74 7.60
C LEU A 115 5.65 -27.61 8.36
#